data_AF-A0A923Y4P6-F1
#
_entry.id   AF-A0A923Y4P6-F1
#
_cell.length_a   1.000
_cell.length_b   1.000
_cell.length_c   1.000
_cell.angle_alpha   90.00
_cell.angle_beta   90.00
_cell.angle_gamma   90.00
#
_symmetry.space_group_name_H-M   'P 1'
#
loop_
_entity.id
_entity.type
_entity.pdbx_description
1 polymer ?
#
loop_
_entity_poly.entity_id
_entity_poly.type
_entity_poly.pdbx_seq_one_letter_code
_entity_poly.pdbx_strand_id
1 'polypeptide(L)' 'REAKVMRMRFGIDMSSDHTLEEVGRQFDVTRERIRQIEAKALRKLKHPSRTDKLRTYIEAM' A
#
# COMPACT_ATOMS: atom_id res chain seq x y z
N ARG A 1 6.34 -8.64 -2.00
CA ARG A 1 6.88 -7.34 -2.47
C ARG A 1 5.85 -6.22 -2.36
N GLU A 2 4.70 -6.28 -3.04
CA GLU A 2 3.64 -5.24 -2.98
C GLU A 2 3.13 -4.97 -1.54
N ALA A 3 2.89 -6.01 -0.74
CA ALA A 3 2.45 -5.85 0.65
C ALA A 3 3.46 -5.09 1.54
N LYS A 4 4.77 -5.30 1.33
CA LYS A 4 5.82 -4.61 2.11
C LYS A 4 5.88 -3.12 1.73
N VAL A 5 5.72 -2.79 0.45
CA VAL A 5 5.60 -1.41 -0.02
C VAL A 5 4.39 -0.72 0.59
N MET A 6 3.22 -1.38 0.62
CA MET A 6 2.01 -0.81 1.23
C MET A 6 2.16 -0.63 2.75
N ARG A 7 2.71 -1.61 3.47
CA ARG A 7 2.94 -1.51 4.92
C ARG A 7 3.84 -0.35 5.28
N MET A 8 4.96 -0.22 4.57
CA MET A 8 5.87 0.91 4.76
C MET A 8 5.24 2.25 4.41
N ARG A 9 4.49 2.31 3.30
CA ARG A 9 3.89 3.56 2.82
C ARG A 9 2.82 4.10 3.76
N PHE A 10 2.06 3.21 4.40
CA PHE A 10 0.94 3.57 5.28
C PHE A 10 1.24 3.33 6.78
N GLY A 11 2.48 2.98 7.14
CA GLY A 11 2.86 2.72 8.53
C GLY A 11 2.15 1.50 9.16
N ILE A 12 1.63 0.57 8.37
CA ILE A 12 0.92 -0.62 8.88
C ILE A 12 1.96 -1.58 9.48
N ASP A 13 1.76 -1.95 10.74
CA ASP A 13 2.70 -2.74 11.55
C ASP A 13 4.07 -2.05 11.74
N MET A 14 4.15 -0.73 11.61
CA MET A 14 5.39 0.06 11.74
C MET A 14 5.19 1.30 12.60
N SER A 15 6.30 1.88 13.08
CA SER A 15 6.29 3.09 13.93
C SER A 15 5.93 4.37 13.17
N SER A 16 6.13 4.41 11.85
CA SER A 16 5.89 5.58 11.01
C SER A 16 5.64 5.20 9.55
N ASP A 17 4.93 6.06 8.85
CA ASP A 17 4.81 6.02 7.39
C ASP A 17 6.09 6.53 6.71
N HIS A 18 6.27 6.15 5.45
CA HIS A 18 7.46 6.50 4.65
C HIS A 18 7.02 7.07 3.30
N THR A 19 7.76 8.04 2.78
CA THR A 19 7.54 8.65 1.45
C THR A 19 7.84 7.68 0.30
N LEU A 20 7.34 7.99 -0.90
CA LEU A 20 7.63 7.20 -2.10
C LEU A 20 9.14 7.17 -2.41
N GLU A 21 9.85 8.27 -2.21
CA GLU A 21 11.30 8.36 -2.32
C GLU A 21 12.03 7.46 -1.30
N GLU A 22 11.63 7.45 -0.03
CA GLU A 22 12.25 6.63 1.01
C GLU A 22 12.02 5.13 0.79
N VAL A 23 10.80 4.75 0.41
CA VAL A 23 10.49 3.38 0.02
C VAL A 23 11.28 3.00 -1.24
N GLY A 24 11.39 3.90 -2.22
CA GLY A 24 12.20 3.68 -3.42
C GLY A 24 13.66 3.38 -3.09
N ARG A 25 14.25 4.17 -2.18
CA ARG A 25 15.63 3.99 -1.70
C ARG A 25 15.83 2.65 -1.00
N GLN A 26 14.88 2.18 -0.17
CA GLN A 26 15.00 0.89 0.50
C GLN A 26 14.84 -0.33 -0.43
N PHE A 27 14.08 -0.18 -1.52
CA PHE A 27 13.84 -1.25 -2.49
C PHE A 27 14.77 -1.21 -3.71
N ASP A 28 15.69 -0.26 -3.75
CA ASP A 28 16.59 0.04 -4.87
C ASP A 28 15.83 0.23 -6.19
N VAL A 29 14.77 1.04 -6.14
CA VAL A 29 13.91 1.36 -7.28
C VAL A 29 13.54 2.83 -7.32
N THR A 30 13.14 3.31 -8.50
CA THR A 30 12.70 4.68 -8.67
C THR A 30 11.39 4.96 -7.93
N ARG A 31 11.18 6.22 -7.58
CA ARG A 31 9.91 6.72 -7.01
C ARG A 31 8.71 6.32 -7.88
N GLU A 32 8.81 6.47 -9.20
CA GLU A 32 7.72 6.12 -10.11
C GLU A 32 7.42 4.60 -10.09
N ARG A 33 8.45 3.77 -9.88
CA ARG A 33 8.23 2.32 -9.72
C ARG A 33 7.43 2.01 -8.47
N ILE A 34 7.68 2.70 -7.35
CA ILE A 34 6.86 2.58 -6.13
C ILE A 34 5.42 3.03 -6.40
N ARG A 35 5.23 4.17 -7.10
CA ARG A 35 3.90 4.66 -7.47
C ARG A 35 3.09 3.65 -8.29
N GLN A 36 3.73 2.99 -9.27
CA GLN A 36 3.10 1.94 -10.07
C GLN A 36 2.71 0.72 -9.22
N ILE A 37 3.56 0.32 -8.27
CA ILE A 37 3.29 -0.80 -7.36
C ILE A 37 2.08 -0.47 -6.47
N GLU A 38 2.02 0.75 -5.93
CA GLU A 38 0.92 1.24 -5.11
C GLU A 38 -0.40 1.24 -5.89
N ALA A 39 -0.42 1.84 -7.09
CA ALA A 39 -1.60 1.85 -7.94
C ALA A 39 -2.10 0.43 -8.26
N LYS A 40 -1.16 -0.50 -8.55
CA LYS A 40 -1.49 -1.91 -8.81
C LYS A 40 -2.05 -2.61 -7.57
N ALA A 41 -1.49 -2.36 -6.39
CA ALA A 41 -1.96 -2.93 -5.13
C ALA A 41 -3.36 -2.41 -4.77
N LEU A 42 -3.57 -1.09 -4.84
CA LEU A 42 -4.88 -0.47 -4.63
C LEU A 42 -5.93 -1.02 -5.60
N ARG A 43 -5.59 -1.19 -6.88
CA ARG A 43 -6.51 -1.80 -7.86
C ARG A 43 -6.92 -3.21 -7.47
N LYS A 44 -5.99 -4.01 -6.94
CA LYS A 44 -6.29 -5.37 -6.45
C LYS A 44 -7.17 -5.33 -5.20
N LEU A 45 -6.94 -4.40 -4.29
CA LEU A 45 -7.72 -4.26 -3.05
C LEU A 45 -9.15 -3.75 -3.28
N LYS A 46 -9.37 -2.96 -4.33
CA LYS A 46 -10.70 -2.48 -4.74
C LYS A 46 -11.56 -3.55 -5.43
N HIS A 47 -10.99 -4.72 -5.77
CA HIS A 47 -11.75 -5.78 -6.44
C HIS A 47 -12.80 -6.37 -5.48
N PRO A 48 -14.07 -6.55 -5.90
CA PRO A 48 -15.17 -6.95 -5.01
C PRO A 48 -14.85 -8.17 -4.14
N SER A 49 -14.21 -9.18 -4.72
CA SER A 49 -13.80 -10.41 -4.03
C SER A 49 -12.83 -10.22 -2.86
N ARG A 50 -12.23 -9.03 -2.70
CA ARG A 50 -11.30 -8.66 -1.63
C ARG A 50 -11.82 -7.48 -0.80
N THR A 51 -12.68 -6.63 -1.37
CA THR A 51 -13.27 -5.47 -0.71
C THR A 51 -14.23 -5.87 0.42
N ASP A 52 -14.91 -7.02 0.34
CA ASP A 52 -15.93 -7.39 1.34
C ASP A 52 -15.39 -7.44 2.78
N LYS A 53 -14.13 -7.87 2.98
CA LYS A 53 -13.48 -7.85 4.30
C LYS A 53 -13.11 -6.44 4.79
N LEU A 54 -12.99 -5.49 3.87
CA LEU A 54 -12.63 -4.10 4.15
C LEU A 54 -13.87 -3.20 4.29
N ARG A 55 -14.99 -3.56 3.64
CA ARG A 55 -16.27 -2.83 3.72
C ARG A 55 -16.78 -2.69 5.15
N THR A 56 -16.65 -3.73 5.96
CA THR A 56 -17.08 -3.72 7.36
C THR A 56 -16.41 -2.62 8.19
N TYR A 57 -15.19 -2.19 7.83
CA TYR A 57 -14.50 -1.10 8.51
C TYR A 57 -14.97 0.29 8.07
N ILE A 58 -15.63 0.40 6.90
CA ILE A 58 -16.21 1.65 6.38
C ILE A 58 -17.65 1.80 6.87
N GLU A 59 -18.41 0.70 6.93
CA GLU A 59 -19.81 0.70 7.39
C GLU A 59 -19.95 0.81 8.92
N ALA A 60 -18.90 0.48 9.68
CA ALA A 60 -18.87 0.61 11.13
C ALA A 60 -18.50 2.03 11.63
N MET A 61 -18.30 2.99 10.71
CA MET A 61 -18.14 4.43 10.99
C MET A 61 -19.44 5.18 10.68
#